data_AF-A0A9W6EVX3-F1
#
_entry.id   AF-A0A9W6EVX3-F1
#
_cell.length_a   1.000
_cell.length_b   1.000
_cell.length_c   1.000
_cell.angle_alpha   90.00
_cell.angle_beta   90.00
_cell.angle_gamma   90.00
#
_symmetry.space_group_name_H-M   'P 1'
#
loop_
_entity.id
_entity.type
_entity.pdbx_description
1 polymer ?
#
loop_
_entity_poly.entity_id
_entity_poly.type
_entity_poly.pdbx_seq_one_letter_code
_entity_poly.pdbx_strand_id
1 'polypeptide(L)'
;MYYYIGLALNAFCIYHAYKNGKEYYWFFIILFLPGIGGLIYLFTQVSFAKTSVSISTEQAVNAIYPAKRVNNLEKQLEFLDTFENRIMLADAYAQNQRYEEARDMYLSALKGNYENDYYGVANLIKVYDALEEYDKVIAYTQKIINKVEFKQSEYQFLYAKALEKLGKTTKAEQELMKVNIPYKNYGERYYLAQFLIERSKITEAKEILEDILSESKHMQRKNYRKNSLVFSKVRELLNTL
;
A
#
# COMPACT_ATOMS: atom_id res chain seq x y z
N MET A 1 -42.03 25.36 16.37
CA MET A 1 -40.73 24.83 16.83
C MET A 1 -39.73 24.60 15.69
N TYR A 2 -40.13 24.00 14.55
CA TYR A 2 -39.25 23.76 13.39
C TYR A 2 -38.66 25.01 12.72
N TYR A 3 -39.36 26.15 12.76
CA TYR A 3 -38.91 27.39 12.12
C TYR A 3 -37.63 27.97 12.77
N TYR A 4 -37.50 27.85 14.09
CA TYR A 4 -36.33 28.35 14.83
C TYR A 4 -35.08 27.51 14.58
N ILE A 5 -35.25 26.20 14.35
CA ILE A 5 -34.16 25.28 14.00
C ILE A 5 -33.59 25.64 12.62
N GLY A 6 -34.46 25.93 11.64
CA GLY A 6 -34.04 26.39 10.32
C GLY A 6 -33.26 27.71 10.37
N LEU A 7 -33.73 28.67 11.19
CA LEU A 7 -33.03 29.96 11.38
C LEU A 7 -31.65 29.79 12.03
N ALA A 8 -31.54 28.96 13.07
CA ALA A 8 -30.26 28.69 13.73
C ALA A 8 -29.25 28.01 12.78
N LEU A 9 -29.72 27.07 11.95
CA LEU A 9 -28.91 26.39 10.94
C LEU A 9 -28.36 27.36 9.89
N ASN A 10 -29.22 28.25 9.36
CA ASN A 10 -28.81 29.25 8.37
C ASN A 10 -27.81 30.24 8.97
N ALA A 11 -28.04 30.71 10.20
CA ALA A 11 -27.12 31.59 10.91
C ALA A 11 -25.73 30.94 11.11
N PHE A 12 -25.70 29.65 11.47
CA PHE A 12 -24.46 28.88 11.57
C PHE A 12 -23.74 28.76 10.21
N CYS A 13 -24.48 28.47 9.14
CA CYS A 13 -23.89 28.33 7.79
C CYS A 13 -23.29 29.64 7.29
N ILE A 14 -23.97 30.77 7.51
CA ILE A 14 -23.47 32.11 7.15
C ILE A 14 -22.21 32.45 7.96
N TYR A 15 -22.23 32.21 9.27
CA TYR A 15 -21.06 32.41 10.13
C TYR A 15 -19.86 31.56 9.68
N HIS A 16 -20.10 30.29 9.36
CA HIS A 16 -19.06 29.38 8.87
C HIS A 16 -18.52 29.81 7.50
N ALA A 17 -19.38 30.27 6.58
CA ALA A 17 -18.95 30.78 5.27
C ALA A 17 -18.10 32.05 5.39
N TYR A 18 -18.49 32.96 6.29
CA TYR A 18 -17.74 34.19 6.60
C TYR A 18 -16.37 33.89 7.22
N LYS A 19 -16.32 33.05 8.26
CA LYS A 19 -15.07 32.71 8.96
C LYS A 19 -14.06 32.01 8.06
N ASN A 20 -14.52 31.21 7.09
CA ASN A 20 -13.67 30.45 6.18
C ASN A 20 -13.43 31.13 4.83
N GLY A 21 -13.77 32.43 4.70
CA GLY A 21 -13.47 33.24 3.51
C GLY A 21 -14.05 32.67 2.22
N LYS A 22 -15.24 32.06 2.27
CA LYS A 22 -15.85 31.41 1.10
C LYS A 22 -16.38 32.44 0.11
N GLU A 23 -16.45 32.04 -1.16
CA GLU A 23 -16.86 32.91 -2.27
C GLU A 23 -18.25 33.53 -2.05
N TYR A 24 -18.40 34.79 -2.46
CA TYR A 24 -19.58 35.62 -2.20
C TYR A 24 -20.92 35.00 -2.66
N TYR A 25 -20.89 34.15 -3.70
CA TYR A 25 -22.08 33.47 -4.23
C TYR A 25 -22.77 32.55 -3.21
N TRP A 26 -22.03 31.96 -2.26
CA TRP A 26 -22.61 31.09 -1.23
C TRP A 26 -23.52 31.84 -0.26
N PHE A 27 -23.23 33.11 0.01
CA PHE A 27 -24.07 33.95 0.86
C PHE A 27 -25.44 34.18 0.20
N PHE A 28 -25.46 34.41 -1.11
CA PHE A 28 -26.71 34.57 -1.86
C PHE A 28 -27.56 33.29 -1.86
N ILE A 29 -26.94 32.11 -2.05
CA ILE A 29 -27.65 30.83 -2.02
C ILE A 29 -28.28 30.57 -0.64
N ILE A 30 -27.54 30.80 0.44
CA ILE A 30 -28.02 30.54 1.82
C ILE A 30 -29.12 31.54 2.21
N LEU A 31 -29.03 32.79 1.73
CA LEU A 31 -29.98 33.85 2.06
C LEU A 31 -31.32 33.72 1.30
N PHE A 32 -31.28 33.39 0.01
CA PHE A 32 -32.48 33.34 -0.84
C PHE A 32 -33.21 31.98 -0.84
N LEU A 33 -32.56 30.89 -0.38
CA LEU A 33 -33.21 29.61 -0.14
C LEU A 33 -33.00 29.13 1.32
N PRO A 34 -33.71 29.72 2.30
CA PRO A 34 -33.59 29.33 3.70
C PRO A 34 -33.96 27.86 3.90
N GLY A 35 -33.07 27.09 4.54
CA GLY A 35 -33.26 25.66 4.82
C GLY A 35 -32.61 24.75 3.78
N ILE A 36 -33.00 24.86 2.50
CA ILE A 36 -32.39 24.06 1.41
C ILE A 36 -30.95 24.52 1.13
N GLY A 37 -30.71 25.83 1.05
CA GLY A 37 -29.38 26.39 0.81
C GLY A 37 -28.38 26.07 1.93
N GLY A 38 -28.84 26.09 3.19
CA GLY A 38 -28.04 25.69 4.35
C GLY A 38 -27.68 24.19 4.33
N LEU A 39 -28.62 23.31 3.94
CA LEU A 39 -28.36 21.88 3.81
C LEU A 39 -27.36 21.58 2.68
N ILE A 40 -27.50 22.21 1.52
CA ILE A 40 -26.57 22.06 0.39
C ILE A 40 -25.16 22.52 0.81
N TYR A 41 -25.05 23.65 1.52
CA TYR A 41 -23.76 24.15 2.02
C TYR A 41 -23.13 23.20 3.05
N LEU A 42 -23.90 22.69 4.02
CA LEU A 42 -23.40 21.73 5.01
C LEU A 42 -22.89 20.43 4.37
N PHE A 43 -23.63 19.89 3.40
CA PHE A 43 -23.18 18.71 2.68
C PHE A 43 -21.92 19.01 1.87
N THR A 44 -21.95 20.01 1.00
CA THR A 44 -20.86 20.25 0.03
C THR A 44 -19.61 20.88 0.65
N GLN A 45 -19.74 21.76 1.62
CA GLN A 45 -18.62 22.58 2.13
C GLN A 45 -18.18 22.22 3.54
N VAL A 46 -19.03 21.61 4.37
CA VAL A 46 -18.65 21.23 5.75
C VAL A 46 -18.26 19.76 5.82
N SER A 47 -18.98 18.89 5.10
CA SER A 47 -18.72 17.44 5.12
C SER A 47 -17.59 17.03 4.16
N PHE A 48 -17.49 17.66 2.99
CA PHE A 48 -16.45 17.36 1.99
C PHE A 48 -15.19 18.22 2.07
N ALA A 49 -15.15 19.31 2.86
CA ALA A 49 -13.94 20.13 3.00
C ALA A 49 -12.77 19.47 3.75
N LYS A 50 -12.97 18.30 4.37
CA LYS A 50 -11.85 17.49 4.89
C LYS A 50 -11.13 16.68 3.80
N THR A 51 -11.66 16.66 2.58
CA THR A 51 -11.10 15.91 1.45
C THR A 51 -10.80 16.84 0.28
N SER A 52 -10.30 18.06 0.56
CA SER A 52 -9.66 18.87 -0.47
C SER A 52 -8.18 18.49 -0.57
N VAL A 53 -7.92 17.30 -1.09
CA VAL A 53 -6.70 17.07 -1.87
C VAL A 53 -7.17 17.05 -3.30
N SER A 54 -6.60 17.92 -4.12
CA SER A 54 -6.72 17.91 -5.58
C SER A 54 -6.14 16.60 -6.12
N ILE A 55 -6.88 15.52 -5.93
CA ILE A 55 -6.67 14.26 -6.61
C ILE A 55 -7.17 14.53 -8.02
N SER A 56 -6.27 14.50 -9.00
CA SER A 56 -6.67 14.54 -10.41
C SER A 56 -7.81 13.53 -10.59
N THR A 57 -8.86 13.93 -11.30
CA THR A 57 -10.06 13.09 -11.52
C THR A 57 -9.71 11.67 -11.96
N GLU A 58 -8.57 11.48 -12.63
CA GLU A 58 -7.97 10.18 -12.93
C GLU A 58 -7.61 9.33 -11.71
N GLN A 59 -6.93 9.88 -10.70
CA GLN A 59 -6.53 9.13 -9.51
C GLN A 59 -7.75 8.72 -8.65
N ALA A 60 -8.79 9.57 -8.60
CA ALA A 60 -10.03 9.25 -7.90
C ALA A 60 -10.85 8.17 -8.65
N VAL A 61 -10.94 8.25 -9.98
CA VAL A 61 -11.60 7.22 -10.81
C VAL A 61 -10.83 5.90 -10.76
N ASN A 62 -9.50 5.93 -10.71
CA ASN A 62 -8.66 4.72 -10.62
C ASN A 62 -8.80 3.98 -9.28
N ALA A 63 -9.15 4.69 -8.20
CA ALA A 63 -9.46 4.07 -6.91
C ALA A 63 -10.88 3.46 -6.86
N ILE A 64 -11.80 3.93 -7.72
CA ILE A 64 -13.22 3.55 -7.70
C ILE A 64 -13.54 2.51 -8.80
N TYR A 65 -12.83 2.52 -9.93
CA TYR A 65 -13.02 1.57 -11.05
C TYR A 65 -11.70 0.96 -11.53
N PRO A 66 -11.14 -0.01 -10.79
CA PRO A 66 -9.91 -0.72 -11.14
C PRO A 66 -9.89 -1.27 -12.58
N ALA A 67 -11.04 -1.78 -13.04
CA ALA A 67 -11.21 -2.35 -14.37
C ALA A 67 -11.10 -1.31 -15.51
N LYS A 68 -11.51 -0.06 -15.29
CA LYS A 68 -11.43 0.99 -16.31
C LYS A 68 -9.97 1.35 -16.63
N ARG A 69 -9.12 1.33 -15.61
CA ARG A 69 -7.68 1.59 -15.77
C ARG A 69 -7.02 0.50 -16.61
N VAL A 70 -7.34 -0.76 -16.35
CA VAL A 70 -6.83 -1.90 -17.13
C VAL A 70 -7.24 -1.75 -18.60
N ASN A 71 -8.52 -1.53 -18.89
CA ASN A 71 -9.01 -1.38 -20.26
C ASN A 71 -8.33 -0.22 -21.01
N ASN A 72 -8.03 0.88 -20.33
CA ASN A 72 -7.31 2.00 -20.94
C ASN A 72 -5.86 1.63 -21.28
N LEU A 73 -5.18 0.90 -20.40
CA LEU A 73 -3.80 0.45 -20.60
C LEU A 73 -3.70 -0.63 -21.67
N GLU A 74 -4.70 -1.51 -21.79
CA GLU A 74 -4.80 -2.48 -22.89
C GLU A 74 -4.87 -1.74 -24.23
N LYS A 75 -5.76 -0.74 -24.37
CA LYS A 75 -5.85 0.09 -25.58
C LYS A 75 -4.56 0.87 -25.88
N GLN A 76 -3.90 1.37 -24.83
CA GLN A 76 -2.64 2.08 -24.97
C GLN A 76 -1.54 1.15 -25.51
N LEU A 77 -1.51 -0.11 -25.05
CA LEU A 77 -0.58 -1.11 -25.53
C LEU A 77 -0.89 -1.55 -26.97
N GLU A 78 -2.17 -1.71 -27.32
CA GLU A 78 -2.61 -2.00 -28.69
C GLU A 78 -2.19 -0.89 -29.66
N PHE A 79 -2.27 0.38 -29.24
CA PHE A 79 -1.83 1.51 -30.06
C PHE A 79 -0.31 1.59 -30.17
N LEU A 80 0.41 1.33 -29.07
CA LEU A 80 1.86 1.41 -29.03
C LEU A 80 2.43 0.35 -28.09
N ASP A 81 3.09 -0.65 -28.67
CA ASP A 81 3.67 -1.77 -27.93
C ASP A 81 5.10 -1.46 -27.47
N THR A 82 5.24 -0.74 -26.36
CA THR A 82 6.53 -0.41 -25.73
C THR A 82 6.74 -1.12 -24.40
N PHE A 83 8.00 -1.18 -23.97
CA PHE A 83 8.38 -1.70 -22.65
C PHE A 83 7.57 -1.02 -21.53
N GLU A 84 7.51 0.31 -21.53
CA GLU A 84 6.81 1.08 -20.51
C GLU A 84 5.31 0.76 -20.49
N ASN A 85 4.66 0.66 -21.66
CA ASN A 85 3.24 0.34 -21.74
C ASN A 85 2.95 -1.08 -21.23
N ARG A 86 3.82 -2.06 -21.52
CA ARG A 86 3.70 -3.42 -20.97
C ARG A 86 3.86 -3.46 -19.46
N ILE A 87 4.85 -2.75 -18.92
CA ILE A 87 5.06 -2.64 -17.47
C ILE A 87 3.85 -1.99 -16.79
N MET A 88 3.34 -0.89 -17.33
CA MET A 88 2.17 -0.22 -16.76
C MET A 88 0.93 -1.11 -16.75
N LEU A 89 0.71 -1.89 -17.82
CA LEU A 89 -0.38 -2.86 -17.88
C LEU A 89 -0.17 -4.00 -16.87
N ALA A 90 1.05 -4.54 -16.77
CA ALA A 90 1.40 -5.57 -15.79
C ALA A 90 1.16 -5.12 -14.34
N ASP A 91 1.59 -3.90 -14.00
CA ASP A 91 1.34 -3.30 -12.68
C ASP A 91 -0.17 -3.20 -12.40
N ALA A 92 -0.96 -2.81 -13.41
CA ALA A 92 -2.41 -2.70 -13.28
C ALA A 92 -3.06 -4.07 -13.08
N TYR A 93 -2.63 -5.11 -13.81
CA TYR A 93 -3.09 -6.48 -13.56
C TYR A 93 -2.73 -6.95 -12.15
N ALA A 94 -1.49 -6.74 -11.69
CA ALA A 94 -1.07 -7.13 -10.33
C ALA A 94 -1.87 -6.41 -9.23
N GLN A 95 -2.17 -5.11 -9.41
CA GLN A 95 -3.01 -4.33 -8.50
C GLN A 95 -4.46 -4.84 -8.46
N ASN A 96 -4.92 -5.49 -9.53
CA ASN A 96 -6.23 -6.13 -9.63
C ASN A 96 -6.22 -7.61 -9.24
N GLN A 97 -5.12 -8.12 -8.65
CA GLN A 97 -4.94 -9.54 -8.31
C GLN A 97 -5.03 -10.50 -9.52
N ARG A 98 -4.87 -9.97 -10.73
CA ARG A 98 -4.79 -10.71 -12.00
C ARG A 98 -3.34 -11.14 -12.24
N TYR A 99 -2.84 -12.01 -11.37
CA TYR A 99 -1.41 -12.30 -11.26
C TYR A 99 -0.87 -13.08 -12.47
N GLU A 100 -1.66 -13.97 -13.06
CA GLU A 100 -1.30 -14.70 -14.27
C GLU A 100 -1.08 -13.74 -15.44
N GLU A 101 -2.01 -12.82 -15.69
CA GLU A 101 -1.88 -11.83 -16.76
C GLU A 101 -0.75 -10.83 -16.49
N ALA A 102 -0.56 -10.45 -15.22
CA ALA A 102 0.57 -9.61 -14.82
C ALA A 102 1.91 -10.30 -15.14
N ARG A 103 2.05 -11.59 -14.79
CA ARG A 103 3.25 -12.39 -15.07
C ARG A 103 3.55 -12.37 -16.56
N ASP A 104 2.57 -12.68 -17.40
CA ASP A 104 2.75 -12.78 -18.85
C ASP A 104 3.15 -11.43 -19.45
N MET A 105 2.57 -10.32 -18.99
CA MET A 105 2.95 -8.98 -19.42
C MET A 105 4.36 -8.59 -18.97
N TYR A 106 4.75 -8.84 -17.71
CA TYR A 106 6.13 -8.59 -17.26
C TYR A 106 7.13 -9.44 -18.03
N LEU A 107 6.86 -10.73 -18.24
CA LEU A 107 7.71 -11.62 -19.03
C LEU A 107 7.86 -11.14 -20.47
N SER A 108 6.80 -10.61 -21.06
CA SER A 108 6.85 -10.01 -22.38
C SER A 108 7.66 -8.72 -22.39
N ALA A 109 7.53 -7.87 -21.37
CA ALA A 109 8.29 -6.63 -21.23
C ALA A 109 9.80 -6.89 -21.06
N LEU A 110 10.17 -7.89 -20.26
CA LEU A 110 11.55 -8.24 -19.91
C LEU A 110 12.29 -9.05 -20.99
N LYS A 111 11.89 -8.95 -22.27
CA LYS A 111 12.60 -9.57 -23.39
C LYS A 111 13.65 -8.63 -23.97
N GLY A 112 14.71 -9.19 -24.55
CA GLY A 112 15.76 -8.43 -25.23
C GLY A 112 16.51 -7.51 -24.27
N ASN A 113 16.57 -6.21 -24.59
CA ASN A 113 17.39 -5.23 -23.87
C ASN A 113 16.95 -4.99 -22.42
N TYR A 114 15.72 -5.38 -22.04
CA TYR A 114 15.15 -5.15 -20.72
C TYR A 114 15.23 -6.36 -19.78
N GLU A 115 15.93 -7.43 -20.17
CA GLU A 115 15.95 -8.69 -19.40
C GLU A 115 16.41 -8.52 -17.94
N ASN A 116 17.27 -7.55 -17.69
CA ASN A 116 17.84 -7.23 -16.38
C ASN A 116 17.37 -5.89 -15.83
N ASP A 117 16.24 -5.36 -16.33
CA ASP A 117 15.62 -4.17 -15.77
C ASP A 117 15.19 -4.43 -14.32
N TYR A 118 15.66 -3.58 -13.40
CA TYR A 118 15.43 -3.81 -11.98
C TYR A 118 13.94 -3.74 -11.63
N TYR A 119 13.23 -2.74 -12.15
CA TYR A 119 11.84 -2.50 -11.78
C TYR A 119 10.94 -3.65 -12.25
N GLY A 120 11.04 -4.03 -13.52
CA GLY A 120 10.26 -5.12 -14.10
C GLY A 120 10.57 -6.46 -13.43
N VAL A 121 11.86 -6.78 -13.20
CA VAL A 121 12.23 -8.03 -12.52
C VAL A 121 11.73 -8.05 -11.07
N ALA A 122 11.89 -6.94 -10.35
CA ALA A 122 11.49 -6.86 -8.95
C ALA A 122 9.98 -7.02 -8.76
N ASN A 123 9.16 -6.38 -9.61
CA ASN A 123 7.71 -6.58 -9.55
C ASN A 123 7.27 -7.96 -10.03
N LEU A 124 7.96 -8.55 -11.02
CA LEU A 124 7.71 -9.93 -11.43
C LEU A 124 7.99 -10.92 -10.28
N ILE A 125 8.99 -10.68 -9.43
CA ILE A 125 9.23 -11.47 -8.21
C ILE A 125 8.02 -11.41 -7.26
N LYS A 126 7.39 -10.24 -7.09
CA LYS A 126 6.15 -10.12 -6.29
C LYS A 126 5.01 -10.95 -6.86
N VAL A 127 4.86 -10.93 -8.19
CA VAL A 127 3.85 -11.72 -8.89
C VAL A 127 4.10 -13.22 -8.69
N TYR A 128 5.34 -13.67 -8.84
CA TYR A 128 5.68 -15.08 -8.60
C TYR A 128 5.47 -15.50 -7.14
N ASP A 129 5.75 -14.64 -6.16
CA ASP A 129 5.44 -14.94 -4.75
C ASP A 129 3.93 -15.07 -4.51
N ALA A 130 3.12 -14.21 -5.15
CA ALA A 130 1.66 -14.28 -5.08
C ALA A 130 1.07 -15.52 -5.76
N LEU A 131 1.72 -16.02 -6.81
CA LEU A 131 1.39 -17.29 -7.49
C LEU A 131 2.00 -18.53 -6.80
N GLU A 132 2.72 -18.34 -5.70
CA GLU A 132 3.45 -19.40 -4.97
C GLU A 132 4.48 -20.16 -5.83
N GLU A 133 4.93 -19.56 -6.94
CA GLU A 133 5.98 -20.10 -7.81
C GLU A 133 7.38 -19.80 -7.24
N TYR A 134 7.69 -20.37 -6.08
CA TYR A 134 8.90 -20.03 -5.30
C TYR A 134 10.22 -20.33 -6.03
N ASP A 135 10.27 -21.33 -6.91
CA ASP A 135 11.44 -21.60 -7.74
C ASP A 135 11.74 -20.43 -8.68
N LYS A 136 10.69 -19.78 -9.21
CA LYS A 136 10.82 -18.60 -10.07
C LYS A 136 11.21 -17.37 -9.26
N VAL A 137 10.70 -17.20 -8.04
CA VAL A 137 11.15 -16.13 -7.13
C VAL A 137 12.67 -16.18 -6.98
N ILE A 138 13.22 -17.35 -6.61
CA ILE A 138 14.67 -17.52 -6.48
C ILE A 138 15.41 -17.21 -7.79
N ALA A 139 14.93 -17.76 -8.92
CA ALA A 139 15.60 -17.60 -10.21
C ALA A 139 15.66 -16.13 -10.66
N TYR A 140 14.57 -15.38 -10.52
CA TYR A 140 14.51 -13.97 -10.91
C TYR A 140 15.22 -13.06 -9.90
N THR A 141 15.24 -13.40 -8.61
CA THR A 141 16.04 -12.67 -7.62
C THR A 141 17.52 -12.65 -8.01
N GLN A 142 18.07 -13.74 -8.58
CA GLN A 142 19.49 -13.78 -8.98
C GLN A 142 19.85 -12.69 -10.01
N LYS A 143 18.90 -12.22 -10.82
CA LYS A 143 19.14 -11.13 -11.78
C LYS A 143 19.36 -9.77 -11.11
N ILE A 144 18.80 -9.57 -9.92
CA ILE A 144 18.82 -8.28 -9.20
C ILE A 144 19.56 -8.32 -7.87
N ILE A 145 20.06 -9.49 -7.44
CA ILE A 145 20.66 -9.69 -6.10
C ILE A 145 21.86 -8.78 -5.80
N ASN A 146 22.60 -8.36 -6.84
CA ASN A 146 23.77 -7.49 -6.73
C ASN A 146 23.41 -5.99 -6.74
N LYS A 147 22.14 -5.63 -6.96
CA LYS A 147 21.69 -4.24 -6.98
C LYS A 147 21.60 -3.70 -5.55
N VAL A 148 21.92 -2.42 -5.36
CA VAL A 148 21.92 -1.79 -4.03
C VAL A 148 20.50 -1.73 -3.49
N GLU A 149 19.54 -1.49 -4.37
CA GLU A 149 18.11 -1.39 -4.13
C GLU A 149 17.50 -2.71 -3.64
N PHE A 150 18.12 -3.85 -3.94
CA PHE A 150 17.67 -5.16 -3.48
C PHE A 150 17.95 -5.36 -1.99
N LYS A 151 19.08 -4.86 -1.49
CA LYS A 151 19.50 -5.04 -0.10
C LYS A 151 18.47 -4.40 0.82
N GLN A 152 18.12 -5.11 1.90
CA GLN A 152 17.21 -4.65 2.94
C GLN A 152 15.79 -4.32 2.46
N SER A 153 15.45 -4.72 1.24
CA SER A 153 14.16 -4.45 0.61
C SER A 153 13.15 -5.57 0.88
N GLU A 154 11.89 -5.29 0.54
CA GLU A 154 10.83 -6.30 0.46
C GLU A 154 11.24 -7.50 -0.43
N TYR A 155 11.98 -7.27 -1.51
CA TYR A 155 12.42 -8.35 -2.41
C TYR A 155 13.43 -9.29 -1.76
N GLN A 156 14.25 -8.78 -0.84
CA GLN A 156 15.13 -9.64 -0.03
C GLN A 156 14.33 -10.51 0.93
N PHE A 157 13.27 -9.97 1.52
CA PHE A 157 12.34 -10.75 2.33
C PHE A 157 11.65 -11.84 1.50
N LEU A 158 11.12 -11.51 0.31
CA LEU A 158 10.47 -12.48 -0.59
C LEU A 158 11.44 -13.60 -1.01
N TYR A 159 12.70 -13.26 -1.29
CA TYR A 159 13.73 -14.25 -1.56
C TYR A 159 13.97 -15.19 -0.39
N ALA A 160 14.06 -14.65 0.83
CA ALA A 160 14.27 -15.43 2.03
C ALA A 160 13.07 -16.35 2.33
N LYS A 161 11.84 -15.85 2.17
CA LYS A 161 10.60 -16.61 2.26
C LYS A 161 10.56 -17.75 1.22
N ALA A 162 10.91 -17.48 -0.03
CA ALA A 162 10.96 -18.51 -1.07
C ALA A 162 12.02 -19.59 -0.78
N LEU A 163 13.18 -19.20 -0.25
CA LEU A 163 14.21 -20.15 0.21
C LEU A 163 13.65 -21.08 1.30
N GLU A 164 12.91 -20.54 2.26
CA GLU A 164 12.29 -21.34 3.30
C GLU A 164 11.25 -22.31 2.75
N LYS A 165 10.35 -21.84 1.89
CA LYS A 165 9.30 -22.68 1.28
C LYS A 165 9.86 -23.84 0.47
N LEU A 166 11.06 -23.69 -0.08
CA LEU A 166 11.79 -24.73 -0.79
C LEU A 166 12.76 -25.53 0.10
N GLY A 167 12.64 -25.42 1.42
CA GLY A 167 13.43 -26.19 2.39
C GLY A 167 14.88 -25.76 2.54
N LYS A 168 15.31 -24.65 1.93
CA LYS A 168 16.68 -24.10 2.03
C LYS A 168 16.86 -23.28 3.31
N THR A 169 16.49 -23.90 4.42
CA THR A 169 16.40 -23.35 5.78
C THR A 169 17.60 -22.49 6.19
N THR A 170 18.83 -23.00 6.09
CA THR A 170 20.02 -22.25 6.55
C THR A 170 20.22 -20.95 5.75
N LYS A 171 19.97 -20.98 4.44
CA LYS A 171 20.06 -19.79 3.60
C LYS A 171 18.90 -18.83 3.85
N ALA A 172 17.70 -19.37 4.05
CA ALA A 172 16.52 -18.58 4.39
C ALA A 172 16.76 -17.76 5.66
N GLU A 173 17.33 -18.37 6.70
CA GLU A 173 17.67 -17.68 7.94
C GLU A 173 18.67 -16.53 7.70
N GLN A 174 19.75 -16.81 6.98
CA GLN A 174 20.76 -15.80 6.65
C GLN A 174 20.19 -14.59 5.91
N GLU A 175 19.23 -14.81 5.00
CA GLU A 175 18.58 -13.73 4.26
C GLU A 175 17.48 -13.03 5.08
N LEU A 176 16.71 -13.75 5.89
CA LEU A 176 15.72 -13.15 6.80
C LEU A 176 16.39 -12.26 7.86
N MET A 177 17.54 -12.65 8.39
CA MET A 177 18.28 -11.83 9.35
C MET A 177 18.68 -10.46 8.77
N LYS A 178 18.89 -10.36 7.45
CA LYS A 178 19.23 -9.10 6.79
C LYS A 178 18.05 -8.12 6.72
N VAL A 179 16.81 -8.61 6.85
CA VAL A 179 15.62 -7.75 6.91
C VAL A 179 15.23 -7.34 8.34
N ASN A 180 15.97 -7.79 9.36
CA ASN A 180 15.84 -7.33 10.73
C ASN A 180 16.41 -5.92 10.91
N ILE A 181 15.60 -4.91 10.60
CA ILE A 181 16.03 -3.50 10.59
C ILE A 181 15.22 -2.71 11.63
N PRO A 182 15.89 -2.04 12.59
CA PRO A 182 15.20 -1.18 13.55
C PRO A 182 14.33 -0.11 12.89
N TYR A 183 13.15 0.14 13.45
CA TYR A 183 12.16 1.10 13.00
C TYR A 183 11.58 0.87 11.59
N LYS A 184 11.83 -0.31 11.00
CA LYS A 184 11.37 -0.71 9.67
C LYS A 184 10.92 -2.18 9.67
N ASN A 185 10.33 -2.59 8.56
CA ASN A 185 10.08 -4.00 8.22
C ASN A 185 9.37 -4.80 9.33
N TYR A 186 8.37 -4.20 10.00
CA TYR A 186 7.73 -4.82 11.16
C TYR A 186 7.07 -6.17 10.83
N GLY A 187 6.46 -6.29 9.66
CA GLY A 187 5.82 -7.54 9.23
C GLY A 187 6.86 -8.64 8.95
N GLU A 188 7.97 -8.28 8.32
CA GLU A 188 9.06 -9.16 7.97
C GLU A 188 9.86 -9.58 9.22
N ARG A 189 10.05 -8.68 10.18
CA ARG A 189 10.65 -8.98 11.50
C ARG A 189 9.76 -9.90 12.32
N TYR A 190 8.45 -9.70 12.28
CA TYR A 190 7.50 -10.63 12.89
C TYR A 190 7.59 -12.01 12.24
N TYR A 191 7.67 -12.08 10.91
CA TYR A 191 7.88 -13.34 10.18
C TYR A 191 9.20 -14.03 10.59
N LEU A 192 10.30 -13.28 10.67
CA LEU A 192 11.59 -13.81 11.15
C LEU A 192 11.48 -14.38 12.57
N ALA A 193 10.76 -13.72 13.48
CA ALA A 193 10.55 -14.26 14.82
C ALA A 193 9.79 -15.60 14.78
N GLN A 194 8.74 -15.72 13.96
CA GLN A 194 8.02 -17.00 13.77
C GLN A 194 8.96 -18.09 13.22
N PHE A 195 9.75 -17.75 12.20
CA PHE A 195 10.74 -18.63 11.60
C PHE A 195 11.78 -19.15 12.61
N LEU A 196 12.20 -18.32 13.56
CA LEU A 196 13.14 -18.68 14.63
C LEU A 196 12.47 -19.58 15.68
N ILE A 197 11.21 -19.30 16.02
CA ILE A 197 10.43 -20.11 16.98
C ILE A 197 10.27 -21.55 16.47
N GLU A 198 9.91 -21.71 15.19
CA GLU A 198 9.79 -23.03 14.55
C GLU A 198 11.10 -23.83 14.60
N ARG A 199 12.24 -23.14 14.73
CA ARG A 199 13.59 -23.72 14.86
C ARG A 199 14.09 -23.82 16.29
N SER A 200 13.19 -23.65 17.27
CA SER A 200 13.52 -23.67 18.71
C SER A 200 14.51 -22.58 19.15
N LYS A 201 14.71 -21.52 18.35
CA LYS A 201 15.52 -20.35 18.69
C LYS A 201 14.69 -19.29 19.42
N ILE A 202 14.09 -19.70 20.53
CA ILE A 202 13.07 -18.92 21.24
C ILE A 202 13.64 -17.61 21.80
N THR A 203 14.86 -17.62 22.34
CA THR A 203 15.49 -16.42 22.92
C THR A 203 15.68 -15.32 21.87
N GLU A 204 16.27 -15.66 20.72
CA GLU A 204 16.48 -14.71 19.60
C GLU A 204 15.14 -14.16 19.07
N ALA A 205 14.11 -15.02 18.99
CA ALA A 205 12.78 -14.59 18.59
C ALA A 205 12.14 -13.61 19.59
N LYS A 206 12.27 -13.86 20.90
CA LYS A 206 11.76 -12.97 21.95
C LYS A 206 12.41 -11.59 21.87
N GLU A 207 13.72 -11.52 21.70
CA GLU A 207 14.46 -10.26 21.55
C GLU A 207 13.89 -9.42 20.40
N ILE A 208 13.68 -10.03 19.22
CA ILE A 208 13.12 -9.33 18.06
C ILE A 208 11.69 -8.81 18.35
N LEU A 209 10.84 -9.64 18.97
CA LEU A 209 9.46 -9.27 19.27
C LEU A 209 9.39 -8.14 20.31
N GLU A 210 10.25 -8.18 21.33
CA GLU A 210 10.37 -7.14 22.36
C GLU A 210 10.86 -5.81 21.76
N ASP A 211 11.85 -5.86 20.87
CA ASP A 211 12.35 -4.70 20.13
C ASP A 211 11.23 -4.04 19.33
N ILE A 212 10.44 -4.82 18.57
CA ILE A 212 9.30 -4.31 17.80
C ILE A 212 8.32 -3.56 18.72
N LEU A 213 7.99 -4.14 19.88
CA LEU A 213 7.06 -3.50 20.82
C LEU A 213 7.66 -2.26 21.48
N SER A 214 8.95 -2.29 21.81
CA SER A 214 9.68 -1.16 22.38
C SER A 214 9.67 0.02 21.41
N GLU A 215 10.03 -0.22 20.14
CA GLU A 215 10.00 0.79 19.08
C GLU A 215 8.59 1.37 18.86
N SER A 216 7.56 0.53 18.97
CA SER A 216 6.16 0.96 18.79
C SER A 216 5.69 2.00 19.83
N LYS A 217 6.27 1.99 21.05
CA LYS A 217 5.90 2.92 22.14
C LYS A 217 6.25 4.37 21.84
N HIS A 218 7.32 4.59 21.08
CA HIS A 218 7.83 5.92 20.73
C HIS A 218 7.38 6.38 19.34
N MET A 219 6.49 5.62 18.69
CA MET A 219 6.07 5.86 17.32
C MET A 219 4.99 6.95 17.21
N GLN A 220 5.09 7.78 16.18
CA GLN A 220 4.02 8.71 15.82
C GLN A 220 2.71 7.97 15.50
N ARG A 221 1.57 8.54 15.91
CA ARG A 221 0.24 7.92 15.78
C ARG A 221 -0.09 7.42 14.36
N LYS A 222 0.33 8.15 13.32
CA LYS A 222 0.09 7.76 11.92
C LYS A 222 0.83 6.46 11.57
N ASN A 223 2.11 6.38 11.90
CA ASN A 223 2.94 5.20 11.64
C ASN A 223 2.49 4.02 12.50
N TYR A 224 2.06 4.29 13.74
CA TYR A 224 1.52 3.24 14.62
C TYR A 224 0.27 2.61 14.01
N ARG A 225 -0.68 3.43 13.55
CA ARG A 225 -1.91 2.96 12.89
C ARG A 225 -1.63 2.11 11.65
N LYS A 226 -0.59 2.43 10.89
CA LYS A 226 -0.20 1.64 9.71
C LYS A 226 0.24 0.21 10.08
N ASN A 227 0.85 0.03 11.25
CA ASN A 227 1.43 -1.24 11.69
C ASN A 227 0.70 -1.87 12.89
N SER A 228 -0.46 -1.35 13.27
CA SER A 228 -1.16 -1.74 14.50
C SER A 228 -1.52 -3.22 14.53
N LEU A 229 -1.89 -3.78 13.38
CA LEU A 229 -2.18 -5.21 13.24
C LEU A 229 -0.95 -6.07 13.56
N VAL A 230 0.23 -5.68 13.05
CA VAL A 230 1.49 -6.38 13.34
C VAL A 230 1.82 -6.30 14.82
N PHE A 231 1.70 -5.12 15.44
CA PHE A 231 1.98 -4.97 16.88
C PHE A 231 1.01 -5.78 17.76
N SER A 232 -0.24 -5.94 17.33
CA SER A 232 -1.19 -6.83 18.01
C SER A 232 -0.72 -8.28 17.95
N LYS A 233 -0.35 -8.76 16.76
CA LYS A 233 0.15 -10.13 16.54
C LYS A 233 1.46 -10.41 17.29
N VAL A 234 2.37 -9.42 17.33
CA VAL A 234 3.63 -9.51 18.09
C VAL A 234 3.34 -9.69 19.58
N ARG A 235 2.42 -8.91 20.15
CA ARG A 235 2.05 -9.03 21.57
C ARG A 235 1.40 -10.37 21.89
N GLU A 236 0.51 -10.83 21.02
CA GLU A 236 -0.12 -12.15 21.14
C GLU A 236 0.93 -13.25 21.13
N LEU A 237 1.83 -13.24 20.14
CA LEU A 237 2.89 -14.23 20.02
C LEU A 237 3.83 -14.22 21.22
N LEU A 238 4.26 -13.04 21.69
CA LEU A 238 5.15 -12.92 22.85
C LEU A 238 4.53 -13.51 24.13
N ASN A 239 3.21 -13.40 24.31
CA ASN A 239 2.51 -13.97 25.46
C ASN A 239 2.44 -15.51 25.43
N THR A 240 2.67 -16.14 24.27
CA THR A 240 2.65 -17.61 24.13
C THR A 240 4.01 -18.27 24.38
N LEU A 241 5.09 -17.48 24.48
CA LEU A 241 6.48 -17.94 24.60
C LEU A 241 7.01 -17.80 26.02
#